data_AF-A0A1E9MIE4-F1
#
_entry.id   AF-A0A1E9MIE4-F1
#
_cell.length_a   1.000
_cell.length_b   1.000
_cell.length_c   1.000
_cell.angle_alpha   90.00
_cell.angle_beta   90.00
_cell.angle_gamma   90.00
#
_symmetry.space_group_name_H-M   'P 1'
#
loop_
_entity.id
_entity.type
_entity.pdbx_description
1 polymer ?
#
loop_
_entity_poly.entity_id
_entity_poly.type
_entity_poly.pdbx_seq_one_letter_code
_entity_poly.pdbx_strand_id
1 'polypeptide(L)'
;MSTPAASTGASGRTRHRTHHRPVLYSAEKFERHEGGMDPAAREEAAHASARILLMRGRGTDEQMTERLVSFTDDYGIEMLAELWSHASAHSLPGALWRMYWLRDVVHRSPRGVSRAFELGMAEDYRSHVVAGVPDPPSAEEVVRTIDKILAGLYTGDTDIAMERCAAFAHVVALGIRTDYARSAGQDGAVPGSHEVKREAVERRARLPRQAQQMEQIAHDLEAVAAQLRAVEAGQQATWASEADSAQGKSQTSLEAF
;
A
#
# COMPACT_ATOMS: atom_id res chain seq x y z
N MET A 1 23.85 -19.06 -65.33
CA MET A 1 25.07 -18.48 -64.73
C MET A 1 24.64 -17.65 -63.54
N SER A 2 25.33 -17.85 -62.43
CA SER A 2 24.95 -17.54 -61.06
C SER A 2 25.41 -16.13 -60.61
N THR A 3 24.56 -15.44 -59.83
CA THR A 3 24.81 -14.48 -58.70
C THR A 3 25.79 -13.28 -58.86
N PRO A 4 25.76 -12.22 -58.01
CA PRO A 4 24.86 -11.95 -56.88
C PRO A 4 24.28 -10.52 -56.71
N ALA A 5 23.35 -10.48 -55.77
CA ALA A 5 22.69 -9.34 -55.15
C ALA A 5 23.63 -8.33 -54.48
N ALA A 6 23.31 -7.04 -54.63
CA ALA A 6 23.72 -5.98 -53.74
C ALA A 6 22.46 -5.42 -53.05
N SER A 7 22.36 -5.60 -51.74
CA SER A 7 21.46 -4.79 -50.90
C SER A 7 21.96 -4.82 -49.46
N THR A 8 22.90 -3.91 -49.21
CA THR A 8 22.91 -2.95 -48.10
C THR A 8 22.25 -3.40 -46.80
N GLY A 9 23.09 -3.70 -45.82
CA GLY A 9 22.69 -3.84 -44.42
C GLY A 9 22.00 -2.56 -43.92
N ALA A 10 20.75 -2.69 -43.51
CA ALA A 10 20.05 -1.67 -42.74
C ALA A 10 20.27 -1.95 -41.26
N SER A 11 21.39 -1.47 -40.72
CA SER A 11 21.55 -1.29 -39.27
C SER A 11 20.62 -0.16 -38.82
N GLY A 12 19.44 -0.54 -38.34
CA GLY A 12 18.37 0.35 -37.90
C GLY A 12 18.58 0.85 -36.47
N ARG A 13 19.53 1.77 -36.31
CA ARG A 13 19.65 2.83 -35.27
C ARG A 13 18.79 2.65 -34.01
N THR A 14 19.45 2.25 -32.92
CA THR A 14 19.03 2.49 -31.54
C THR A 14 18.69 3.97 -31.37
N ARG A 15 17.43 4.30 -31.11
CA ARG A 15 17.03 5.68 -30.78
C ARG A 15 17.58 6.01 -29.38
N HIS A 16 18.77 6.59 -29.32
CA HIS A 16 19.26 7.22 -28.10
C HIS A 16 18.26 8.31 -27.71
N ARG A 17 17.53 8.11 -26.61
CA ARG A 17 16.76 9.18 -25.97
C ARG A 17 17.78 10.22 -25.53
N THR A 18 17.79 11.37 -26.20
CA THR A 18 18.66 12.49 -25.82
C THR A 18 18.25 12.92 -24.41
N HIS A 19 19.12 12.69 -23.43
CA HIS A 19 18.87 13.15 -22.08
C HIS A 19 18.86 14.69 -22.10
N HIS A 20 17.74 15.28 -21.69
CA HIS A 20 17.65 16.74 -21.56
C HIS A 20 18.58 17.20 -20.45
N ARG A 21 19.43 18.19 -20.75
CA ARG A 21 20.28 18.83 -19.75
C ARG A 21 19.40 19.74 -18.88
N PRO A 22 19.51 19.69 -17.54
CA PRO A 22 18.74 20.57 -16.66
C PRO A 22 18.98 22.04 -17.00
N VAL A 23 17.91 22.81 -17.09
CA VAL A 23 17.99 24.26 -17.29
C VAL A 23 18.44 24.88 -15.96
N LEU A 24 19.59 25.57 -15.97
CA LEU A 24 20.10 26.29 -14.81
C LEU A 24 19.24 27.53 -14.57
N TYR A 25 18.58 27.59 -13.41
CA TYR A 25 17.86 28.78 -12.96
C TYR A 25 18.86 29.86 -12.52
N SER A 26 18.62 31.11 -12.89
CA SER A 26 19.39 32.25 -12.36
C SER A 26 19.02 32.50 -10.90
N ALA A 27 19.96 32.98 -10.09
CA ALA A 27 19.74 33.28 -8.67
C ALA A 27 18.53 34.20 -8.45
N GLU A 28 18.38 35.23 -9.28
CA GLU A 28 17.26 36.18 -9.25
C GLU A 28 15.89 35.54 -9.58
N LYS A 29 15.86 34.44 -10.35
CA LYS A 29 14.62 33.68 -10.59
C LYS A 29 14.33 32.70 -9.45
N PHE A 30 15.36 32.21 -8.78
CA PHE A 30 15.22 31.33 -7.62
C PHE A 30 14.71 32.09 -6.39
N GLU A 31 15.25 33.29 -6.14
CA GLU A 31 14.82 34.15 -5.02
C GLU A 31 13.37 34.67 -5.16
N ARG A 32 12.86 34.78 -6.39
CA ARG A 32 11.46 35.14 -6.67
C ARG A 32 10.49 33.96 -6.61
N HIS A 33 11.00 32.74 -6.44
CA HIS A 33 10.16 31.58 -6.28
C HIS A 33 9.72 31.48 -4.83
N GLU A 34 8.43 31.74 -4.56
CA GLU A 34 7.85 31.42 -3.25
C GLU A 34 8.01 29.92 -3.02
N GLY A 35 8.88 29.56 -2.06
CA GLY A 35 9.07 28.18 -1.66
C GLY A 35 7.77 27.61 -1.08
N GLY A 36 7.58 26.29 -1.23
CA GLY A 36 6.52 25.59 -0.51
C GLY A 36 6.77 25.55 1.00
N MET A 37 5.82 24.97 1.75
CA MET A 37 6.03 24.65 3.16
C MET A 37 7.36 23.89 3.35
N ASP A 38 8.08 24.21 4.41
CA ASP A 38 9.31 23.51 4.79
C ASP A 38 9.07 21.98 4.80
N PRO A 39 9.79 21.19 3.96
CA PRO A 39 9.62 19.75 3.90
C PRO A 39 9.80 19.06 5.25
N ALA A 40 10.67 19.56 6.12
CA ALA A 40 10.88 19.00 7.44
C ALA A 40 9.65 19.23 8.35
N ALA A 41 9.16 20.47 8.41
CA ALA A 41 7.93 20.79 9.14
C ALA A 41 6.71 19.99 8.63
N ARG A 42 6.63 19.77 7.31
CA ARG A 42 5.56 18.97 6.70
C ARG A 42 5.63 17.50 7.14
N GLU A 43 6.81 16.90 7.11
CA GLU A 43 7.01 15.51 7.53
C GLU A 43 6.75 15.36 9.03
N GLU A 44 7.21 16.32 9.85
CA GLU A 44 6.94 16.35 11.29
C GLU A 44 5.44 16.42 11.58
N ALA A 45 4.70 17.27 10.87
CA ALA A 45 3.24 17.37 11.00
C ALA A 45 2.53 16.05 10.61
N ALA A 46 2.99 15.37 9.55
CA ALA A 46 2.47 14.08 9.14
C ALA A 46 2.69 13.01 10.23
N HIS A 47 3.89 12.95 10.80
CA HIS A 47 4.20 12.03 11.90
C HIS A 47 3.44 12.35 13.18
N ALA A 48 3.35 13.62 13.57
CA ALA A 48 2.63 14.04 14.77
C ALA A 48 1.13 13.70 14.66
N SER A 49 0.51 14.02 13.51
CA SER A 49 -0.91 13.73 13.27
C SER A 49 -1.21 12.23 13.25
N ALA A 50 -0.39 11.42 12.56
CA ALA A 50 -0.53 9.97 12.54
C ALA A 50 -0.45 9.36 13.95
N ARG A 51 0.51 9.80 14.76
CA ARG A 51 0.66 9.37 16.16
C ARG A 51 -0.54 9.77 17.00
N ILE A 52 -0.99 11.02 16.91
CA ILE A 52 -2.14 11.52 17.66
C ILE A 52 -3.40 10.71 17.30
N LEU A 53 -3.62 10.44 16.02
CA LEU A 53 -4.78 9.67 15.55
C LEU A 53 -4.78 8.24 16.10
N LEU A 54 -3.66 7.54 16.05
CA LEU A 54 -3.57 6.20 16.65
C LEU A 54 -3.71 6.23 18.17
N MET A 55 -3.06 7.17 18.86
CA MET A 55 -3.17 7.31 20.31
C MET A 55 -4.59 7.62 20.75
N ARG A 56 -5.33 8.44 19.99
CA ARG A 56 -6.70 8.81 20.31
C ARG A 56 -7.72 7.74 19.95
N GLY A 57 -7.48 6.91 18.94
CA GLY A 57 -8.37 5.80 18.63
C GLY A 57 -8.16 4.58 19.53
N ARG A 58 -6.99 4.46 20.18
CA ARG A 58 -6.71 3.34 21.09
C ARG A 58 -7.47 3.48 22.41
N GLY A 59 -8.19 2.41 22.78
CA GLY A 59 -8.92 2.34 24.05
C GLY A 59 -10.20 3.20 24.10
N THR A 60 -10.67 3.71 22.96
CA THR A 60 -11.96 4.39 22.85
C THR A 60 -13.12 3.42 22.61
N ASP A 61 -14.35 3.94 22.66
CA ASP A 61 -15.54 3.17 22.32
C ASP A 61 -15.57 2.78 20.83
N GLU A 62 -16.42 1.79 20.53
CA GLU A 62 -16.61 1.25 19.17
C GLU A 62 -17.09 2.33 18.18
N GLN A 63 -17.88 3.30 18.66
CA GLN A 63 -18.40 4.39 17.83
C GLN A 63 -17.29 5.31 17.31
N MET A 64 -16.27 5.60 18.12
CA MET A 64 -15.13 6.41 17.67
C MET A 64 -14.29 5.66 16.63
N THR A 65 -14.04 4.37 16.85
CA THR A 65 -13.33 3.52 15.88
C THR A 65 -14.06 3.47 14.55
N GLU A 66 -15.38 3.28 14.58
CA GLU A 66 -16.22 3.29 13.38
C GLU A 66 -16.08 4.61 12.61
N ARG A 67 -16.16 5.76 13.30
CA ARG A 67 -15.97 7.09 12.68
C ARG A 67 -14.59 7.28 12.07
N LEU A 68 -13.53 6.77 12.72
CA LEU A 68 -12.17 6.86 12.20
C LEU A 68 -11.99 5.99 10.95
N VAL A 69 -12.58 4.79 10.94
CA VAL A 69 -12.55 3.87 9.80
C VAL A 69 -13.37 4.45 8.64
N SER A 70 -14.58 4.94 8.90
CA SER A 70 -15.49 5.51 7.90
C SER A 70 -15.15 6.95 7.50
N PHE A 71 -14.07 7.54 8.02
CA PHE A 71 -13.71 8.94 7.77
C PHE A 71 -13.68 9.29 6.28
N THR A 72 -13.15 8.40 5.43
CA THR A 72 -13.05 8.64 3.99
C THR A 72 -14.40 8.61 3.28
N ASP A 73 -15.44 8.02 3.89
CA ASP A 73 -16.77 7.93 3.29
C ASP A 73 -17.47 9.30 3.35
N ASP A 74 -17.25 10.04 4.42
CA ASP A 74 -17.84 11.36 4.65
C ASP A 74 -17.01 12.51 4.04
N TYR A 75 -15.68 12.40 4.12
CA TYR A 75 -14.76 13.51 3.78
C TYR A 75 -13.91 13.29 2.53
N GLY A 76 -13.97 12.09 1.94
CA GLY A 76 -13.12 11.70 0.83
C GLY A 76 -11.69 11.35 1.24
N ILE A 77 -10.99 10.66 0.35
CA ILE A 77 -9.60 10.23 0.56
C ILE A 77 -8.62 11.39 0.42
N GLU A 78 -9.00 12.44 -0.31
CA GLU A 78 -8.18 13.61 -0.63
C GLU A 78 -7.76 14.37 0.63
N MET A 79 -8.63 14.44 1.64
CA MET A 79 -8.32 15.07 2.93
C MET A 79 -7.15 14.37 3.65
N LEU A 80 -7.09 13.04 3.59
CA LEU A 80 -5.96 12.28 4.13
C LEU A 80 -4.72 12.38 3.24
N ALA A 81 -4.92 12.55 1.93
CA ALA A 81 -3.83 12.67 0.98
C ALA A 81 -2.97 13.90 1.28
N GLU A 82 -3.61 15.06 1.52
CA GLU A 82 -2.91 16.31 1.86
C GLU A 82 -1.98 16.13 3.06
N LEU A 83 -2.43 15.36 4.05
CA LEU A 83 -1.73 15.11 5.29
C LEU A 83 -0.60 14.09 5.16
N TRP A 84 -0.83 12.97 4.46
CA TRP A 84 0.07 11.80 4.53
C TRP A 84 0.59 11.26 3.19
N SER A 85 0.02 11.63 2.03
CA SER A 85 0.44 11.00 0.76
C SER A 85 1.88 11.28 0.35
N HIS A 86 2.51 12.26 1.00
CA HIS A 86 3.86 12.76 0.75
C HIS A 86 4.90 12.06 1.62
N ALA A 87 4.44 11.42 2.70
CA ALA A 87 5.30 10.76 3.66
C ALA A 87 5.97 9.53 3.05
N SER A 88 7.13 9.16 3.59
CA SER A 88 7.84 7.95 3.18
C SER A 88 6.93 6.72 3.24
N ALA A 89 7.04 5.84 2.25
CA ALA A 89 6.29 4.59 2.20
C ALA A 89 6.50 3.72 3.44
N HIS A 90 7.70 3.78 4.00
CA HIS A 90 8.13 2.98 5.16
C HIS A 90 8.09 3.80 6.45
N SER A 91 7.22 4.82 6.52
CA SER A 91 6.91 5.55 7.75
C SER A 91 5.47 5.29 8.17
N LEU A 92 5.16 5.57 9.44
CA LEU A 92 3.81 5.43 9.99
C LEU A 92 2.74 6.18 9.17
N PRO A 93 2.84 7.50 8.89
CA PRO A 93 1.86 8.20 8.06
C PRO A 93 1.74 7.60 6.65
N GLY A 94 2.84 7.18 6.03
CA GLY A 94 2.82 6.58 4.71
C GLY A 94 2.14 5.21 4.65
N ALA A 95 2.25 4.41 5.72
CA ALA A 95 1.52 3.16 5.87
C ALA A 95 0.02 3.41 6.09
N LEU A 96 -0.34 4.32 7.00
CA LEU A 96 -1.74 4.69 7.25
C LEU A 96 -2.43 5.17 5.98
N TRP A 97 -1.78 6.06 5.22
CA TRP A 97 -2.26 6.53 3.93
C TRP A 97 -2.63 5.37 2.99
N ARG A 98 -1.75 4.38 2.84
CA ARG A 98 -1.97 3.23 1.95
C ARG A 98 -3.12 2.34 2.41
N MET A 99 -3.28 2.15 3.72
CA MET A 99 -4.38 1.37 4.27
C MET A 99 -5.73 2.07 4.02
N TYR A 100 -5.82 3.38 4.27
CA TYR A 100 -7.00 4.17 3.95
C TYR A 100 -7.30 4.23 2.45
N TRP A 101 -6.27 4.39 1.63
CA TRP A 101 -6.43 4.36 0.17
C TRP A 101 -6.93 3.01 -0.31
N LEU A 102 -6.42 1.90 0.23
CA LEU A 102 -6.88 0.56 -0.12
C LEU A 102 -8.35 0.39 0.27
N ARG A 103 -8.73 0.79 1.48
CA ARG A 103 -10.15 0.83 1.91
C ARG A 103 -11.02 1.58 0.91
N ASP A 104 -10.63 2.80 0.56
CA ASP A 104 -11.35 3.64 -0.41
C ASP A 104 -11.45 2.97 -1.81
N VAL A 105 -10.43 2.24 -2.26
CA VAL A 105 -10.52 1.44 -3.49
C VAL A 105 -11.53 0.29 -3.36
N VAL A 106 -11.54 -0.42 -2.24
CA VAL A 106 -12.51 -1.51 -2.00
C VAL A 106 -13.94 -0.98 -1.99
N HIS A 107 -14.19 0.11 -1.27
CA HIS A 107 -15.53 0.72 -1.17
C HIS A 107 -16.03 1.28 -2.51
N ARG A 108 -15.16 1.86 -3.34
CA ARG A 108 -15.54 2.37 -4.67
C ARG A 108 -15.85 1.28 -5.69
N SER A 109 -15.27 0.08 -5.55
CA SER A 109 -15.53 -1.04 -6.48
C SER A 109 -15.54 -2.41 -5.78
N PRO A 110 -16.52 -2.67 -4.88
CA PRO A 110 -16.52 -3.90 -4.08
C PRO A 110 -16.59 -5.16 -4.92
N ARG A 111 -17.38 -5.14 -5.99
CA ARG A 111 -17.53 -6.27 -6.92
C ARG A 111 -16.26 -6.53 -7.73
N GLY A 112 -15.58 -5.46 -8.17
CA GLY A 112 -14.33 -5.58 -8.90
C GLY A 112 -13.22 -6.16 -8.03
N VAL A 113 -13.14 -5.70 -6.77
CA VAL A 113 -12.19 -6.22 -5.79
C VAL A 113 -12.51 -7.65 -5.40
N SER A 114 -13.77 -8.00 -5.12
CA SER A 114 -14.18 -9.38 -4.79
C SER A 114 -13.81 -10.36 -5.92
N ARG A 115 -14.07 -10.00 -7.18
CA ARG A 115 -13.64 -10.81 -8.33
C ARG A 115 -12.13 -10.95 -8.42
N ALA A 116 -11.37 -9.86 -8.25
CA ALA A 116 -9.91 -9.96 -8.23
C ALA A 116 -9.45 -10.84 -7.06
N PHE A 117 -10.02 -10.66 -5.88
CA PHE A 117 -9.66 -11.42 -4.68
C PHE A 117 -9.90 -12.92 -4.86
N GLU A 118 -11.05 -13.31 -5.43
CA GLU A 118 -11.37 -14.71 -5.78
C GLU A 118 -10.33 -15.32 -6.73
N LEU A 119 -9.92 -14.56 -7.75
CA LEU A 119 -8.88 -15.00 -8.69
C LEU A 119 -7.51 -15.10 -8.03
N GLY A 120 -7.19 -14.17 -7.13
CA GLY A 120 -5.91 -14.12 -6.43
C GLY A 120 -5.75 -15.21 -5.38
N MET A 121 -6.81 -15.52 -4.62
CA MET A 121 -6.74 -16.54 -3.57
C MET A 121 -6.52 -17.95 -4.13
N ALA A 122 -6.91 -18.18 -5.38
CA ALA A 122 -6.60 -19.42 -6.09
C ALA A 122 -5.10 -19.54 -6.47
N GLU A 123 -4.40 -18.41 -6.63
CA GLU A 123 -2.95 -18.37 -6.94
C GLU A 123 -2.10 -18.42 -5.66
N ASP A 124 -2.51 -17.73 -4.59
CA ASP A 124 -1.86 -17.80 -3.28
C ASP A 124 -2.88 -17.88 -2.14
N TYR A 125 -3.18 -19.12 -1.75
CA TYR A 125 -4.09 -19.41 -0.65
C TYR A 125 -3.50 -19.03 0.72
N ARG A 126 -2.16 -18.98 0.89
CA ARG A 126 -1.55 -18.63 2.17
C ARG A 126 -1.79 -17.16 2.50
N SER A 127 -1.56 -16.29 1.53
CA SER A 127 -1.83 -14.85 1.68
C SER A 127 -3.32 -14.57 1.88
N HIS A 128 -4.22 -15.36 1.26
CA HIS A 128 -5.66 -15.30 1.55
C HIS A 128 -5.98 -15.57 3.02
N VAL A 129 -5.38 -16.59 3.62
CA VAL A 129 -5.58 -16.92 5.05
C VAL A 129 -5.12 -15.76 5.94
N VAL A 130 -3.99 -15.13 5.62
CA VAL A 130 -3.49 -13.95 6.37
C VAL A 130 -4.43 -12.75 6.21
N ALA A 131 -4.90 -12.45 5.00
CA ALA A 131 -5.86 -11.37 4.76
C ALA A 131 -7.17 -11.59 5.56
N GLY A 132 -7.64 -12.84 5.63
CA GLY A 132 -8.80 -13.23 6.42
C GLY A 132 -10.14 -12.82 5.78
N VAL A 133 -10.21 -12.81 4.45
CA VAL A 133 -11.49 -12.69 3.73
C VAL A 133 -12.19 -14.06 3.74
N PRO A 134 -13.48 -14.16 4.07
CA PRO A 134 -14.24 -15.41 3.94
C PRO A 134 -14.20 -16.04 2.54
N ASP A 135 -14.22 -17.38 2.47
CA ASP A 135 -14.32 -18.18 1.25
C ASP A 135 -15.76 -18.75 1.11
N PRO A 136 -16.54 -18.36 0.08
CA PRO A 136 -16.16 -17.54 -1.07
C PRO A 136 -16.16 -16.02 -0.78
N PRO A 137 -15.26 -15.24 -1.42
CA PRO A 137 -15.14 -13.80 -1.19
C PRO A 137 -16.25 -13.03 -1.90
N SER A 138 -17.28 -12.62 -1.16
CA SER A 138 -18.33 -11.73 -1.68
C SER A 138 -17.91 -10.26 -1.65
N ALA A 139 -18.62 -9.41 -2.39
CA ALA A 139 -18.43 -7.95 -2.37
C ALA A 139 -18.61 -7.35 -0.96
N GLU A 140 -19.55 -7.89 -0.18
CA GLU A 140 -19.78 -7.46 1.20
C GLU A 140 -18.65 -7.94 2.12
N GLU A 141 -18.17 -9.17 1.91
CA GLU A 141 -17.11 -9.73 2.75
C GLU A 141 -15.76 -9.05 2.54
N VAL A 142 -15.41 -8.64 1.32
CA VAL A 142 -14.18 -7.86 1.10
C VAL A 142 -14.24 -6.47 1.76
N VAL A 143 -15.42 -5.82 1.72
CA VAL A 143 -15.65 -4.53 2.41
C VAL A 143 -15.53 -4.71 3.92
N ARG A 144 -16.25 -5.70 4.48
CA ARG A 144 -16.23 -5.97 5.91
C ARG A 144 -14.83 -6.33 6.40
N THR A 145 -14.07 -7.11 5.62
CA THR A 145 -12.71 -7.48 6.00
C THR A 145 -11.75 -6.30 5.96
N ILE A 146 -11.79 -5.42 4.93
CA ILE A 146 -10.89 -4.27 4.90
C ILE A 146 -11.20 -3.27 6.02
N ASP A 147 -12.48 -3.08 6.37
CA ASP A 147 -12.90 -2.24 7.49
C ASP A 147 -12.43 -2.80 8.82
N LYS A 148 -12.55 -4.13 9.01
CA LYS A 148 -12.01 -4.83 10.20
C LYS A 148 -10.49 -4.74 10.30
N ILE A 149 -9.78 -4.85 9.18
CA ILE A 149 -8.31 -4.70 9.15
C ILE A 149 -7.94 -3.29 9.58
N LEU A 150 -8.62 -2.27 9.05
CA LEU A 150 -8.35 -0.87 9.40
C LEU A 150 -8.70 -0.58 10.87
N ALA A 151 -9.81 -1.14 11.38
CA ALA A 151 -10.18 -1.05 12.79
C ALA A 151 -9.09 -1.61 13.74
N GLY A 152 -8.35 -2.63 13.29
CA GLY A 152 -7.24 -3.22 14.05
C GLY A 152 -6.11 -2.24 14.38
N LEU A 153 -5.96 -1.15 13.62
CA LEU A 153 -5.03 -0.07 13.96
C LEU A 153 -5.32 0.56 15.33
N TYR A 154 -6.60 0.58 15.73
CA TYR A 154 -7.08 1.22 16.94
C TYR A 154 -7.26 0.24 18.11
N THR A 155 -7.23 -1.07 17.87
CA THR A 155 -7.29 -2.08 18.94
C THR A 155 -5.93 -2.40 19.56
N GLY A 156 -4.84 -1.91 18.95
CA GLY A 156 -3.47 -2.13 19.43
C GLY A 156 -2.65 -3.08 18.55
N ASP A 157 -3.29 -3.81 17.65
CA ASP A 157 -2.68 -4.82 16.77
C ASP A 157 -2.18 -4.18 15.46
N THR A 158 -1.38 -3.13 15.57
CA THR A 158 -1.03 -2.27 14.41
C THR A 158 -0.19 -3.01 13.37
N ASP A 159 0.82 -3.76 13.80
CA ASP A 159 1.66 -4.58 12.93
C ASP A 159 0.86 -5.69 12.24
N ILE A 160 -0.04 -6.36 12.98
CA ILE A 160 -0.95 -7.38 12.45
C ILE A 160 -1.91 -6.77 11.44
N ALA A 161 -2.50 -5.61 11.74
CA ALA A 161 -3.38 -4.90 10.80
C ALA A 161 -2.65 -4.56 9.49
N MET A 162 -1.41 -4.09 9.57
CA MET A 162 -0.58 -3.81 8.39
C MET A 162 -0.24 -5.09 7.62
N GLU A 163 0.12 -6.19 8.28
CA GLU A 163 0.40 -7.48 7.65
C GLU A 163 -0.83 -8.06 6.94
N ARG A 164 -2.00 -8.02 7.59
CA ARG A 164 -3.27 -8.44 6.98
C ARG A 164 -3.65 -7.58 5.78
N CYS A 165 -3.42 -6.27 5.87
CA CYS A 165 -3.64 -5.34 4.77
C CYS A 165 -2.68 -5.59 3.59
N ALA A 166 -1.41 -5.89 3.88
CA ALA A 166 -0.41 -6.26 2.89
C ALA A 166 -0.82 -7.53 2.14
N ALA A 167 -1.20 -8.58 2.88
CA ALA A 167 -1.68 -9.83 2.31
C ALA A 167 -2.93 -9.63 1.45
N PHE A 168 -3.88 -8.80 1.91
CA PHE A 168 -5.07 -8.44 1.12
C PHE A 168 -4.68 -7.79 -0.21
N ALA A 169 -3.80 -6.78 -0.18
CA ALA A 169 -3.34 -6.08 -1.39
C ALA A 169 -2.60 -7.02 -2.36
N HIS A 170 -1.76 -7.92 -1.83
CA HIS A 170 -1.05 -8.93 -2.62
C HIS A 170 -2.01 -9.88 -3.35
N VAL A 171 -3.00 -10.42 -2.64
CA VAL A 171 -4.03 -11.29 -3.23
C VAL A 171 -4.80 -10.57 -4.33
N VAL A 172 -5.21 -9.31 -4.09
CA VAL A 172 -5.87 -8.50 -5.14
C VAL A 172 -4.94 -8.27 -6.34
N ALA A 173 -3.65 -8.01 -6.11
CA ALA A 173 -2.67 -7.80 -7.17
C ALA A 173 -2.50 -9.06 -8.05
N LEU A 174 -2.42 -10.24 -7.45
CA LEU A 174 -2.42 -11.54 -8.15
C LEU A 174 -3.69 -11.69 -9.00
N GLY A 175 -4.84 -11.41 -8.41
CA GLY A 175 -6.13 -11.46 -9.07
C GLY A 175 -6.24 -10.60 -10.32
N ILE A 176 -5.79 -9.35 -10.22
CA ILE A 176 -5.78 -8.40 -11.35
C ILE A 176 -4.85 -8.90 -12.47
N ARG A 177 -3.68 -9.47 -12.12
CA ARG A 177 -2.76 -10.07 -13.09
C ARG A 177 -3.38 -11.27 -13.80
N THR A 178 -4.02 -12.16 -13.05
CA THR A 178 -4.71 -13.34 -13.58
C THR A 178 -5.85 -12.94 -14.50
N ASP A 179 -6.64 -11.95 -14.13
CA ASP A 179 -7.72 -11.42 -14.98
C ASP A 179 -7.20 -10.82 -16.29
N TYR A 180 -6.13 -10.01 -16.20
CA TYR A 180 -5.48 -9.43 -17.37
C TYR A 180 -4.92 -10.50 -18.32
N ALA A 181 -4.28 -11.54 -17.78
CA ALA A 181 -3.73 -12.65 -18.55
C ALA A 181 -4.84 -13.46 -19.27
N ARG A 182 -5.94 -13.76 -18.57
CA ARG A 182 -7.11 -14.45 -19.17
C ARG A 182 -7.73 -13.60 -20.29
N SER A 183 -7.90 -12.31 -20.05
CA SER A 183 -8.44 -11.37 -21.02
C SER A 183 -7.57 -11.25 -22.28
N ALA A 184 -6.25 -11.40 -22.17
CA ALA A 184 -5.34 -11.40 -23.31
C ALA A 184 -5.44 -12.66 -24.19
N GLY A 185 -5.88 -13.79 -23.62
CA GLY A 185 -6.18 -14.99 -24.40
C GLY A 185 -7.53 -14.94 -25.12
N GLN A 186 -8.40 -13.97 -24.77
CA GLN A 186 -9.80 -13.88 -25.21
C GLN A 186 -10.04 -12.77 -26.25
N ASP A 187 -8.98 -12.25 -26.90
CA ASP A 187 -9.01 -11.14 -27.87
C ASP A 187 -9.81 -11.41 -29.18
N GLY A 188 -10.55 -12.52 -29.25
CA GLY A 188 -11.51 -12.83 -30.32
C GLY A 188 -12.96 -12.74 -29.85
N ALA A 189 -13.70 -11.76 -30.37
CA ALA A 189 -15.16 -11.61 -30.28
C ALA A 189 -15.74 -10.94 -29.01
N VAL A 190 -15.60 -9.62 -28.90
CA VAL A 190 -16.56 -8.79 -28.14
C VAL A 190 -17.56 -8.17 -29.13
N PRO A 191 -18.81 -8.66 -29.21
CA PRO A 191 -19.89 -7.96 -29.91
C PRO A 191 -20.20 -6.66 -29.17
N GLY A 192 -20.18 -5.52 -29.87
CA GLY A 192 -20.44 -4.23 -29.24
C GLY A 192 -20.08 -3.05 -30.14
N SER A 193 -20.65 -1.88 -29.82
CA SER A 193 -20.31 -0.61 -30.46
C SER A 193 -18.81 -0.29 -30.31
N HIS A 194 -18.26 0.51 -31.23
CA HIS A 194 -16.86 0.92 -31.21
C HIS A 194 -16.48 1.67 -29.91
N GLU A 195 -17.43 2.37 -29.30
CA GLU A 195 -17.26 3.05 -28.01
C GLU A 195 -17.07 2.06 -26.86
N VAL A 196 -17.92 1.04 -26.77
CA VAL A 196 -17.83 -0.03 -25.74
C VAL A 196 -16.52 -0.79 -25.87
N LYS A 197 -16.09 -1.07 -27.11
CA LYS A 197 -14.79 -1.68 -27.39
C LYS A 197 -13.64 -0.79 -26.92
N ARG A 198 -13.69 0.51 -27.22
CA ARG A 198 -12.68 1.48 -26.78
C ARG A 198 -12.60 1.55 -25.27
N GLU A 199 -13.74 1.65 -24.57
CA GLU A 199 -13.78 1.69 -23.12
C GLU A 199 -13.22 0.39 -22.50
N ALA A 200 -13.56 -0.77 -23.06
CA ALA A 200 -13.01 -2.06 -22.61
C ALA A 200 -11.48 -2.11 -22.77
N VAL A 201 -10.95 -1.62 -23.89
CA VAL A 201 -9.51 -1.52 -24.14
C VAL A 201 -8.85 -0.56 -23.14
N GLU A 202 -9.45 0.61 -22.89
CA GLU A 202 -8.93 1.60 -21.95
C GLU A 202 -8.93 1.09 -20.50
N ARG A 203 -9.98 0.37 -20.08
CA ARG A 203 -10.03 -0.28 -18.76
C ARG A 203 -8.96 -1.36 -18.65
N ARG A 204 -8.81 -2.22 -19.67
CA ARG A 204 -7.77 -3.26 -19.71
C ARG A 204 -6.36 -2.69 -19.65
N ALA A 205 -6.11 -1.57 -20.34
CA ALA A 205 -4.80 -0.92 -20.34
C ALA A 205 -4.37 -0.39 -18.95
N ARG A 206 -5.31 -0.22 -18.00
CA ARG A 206 -5.04 0.23 -16.63
C ARG A 206 -4.69 -0.91 -15.67
N LEU A 207 -5.16 -2.13 -15.94
CA LEU A 207 -5.01 -3.29 -15.04
C LEU A 207 -3.55 -3.58 -14.66
N PRO A 208 -2.56 -3.57 -15.57
CA PRO A 208 -1.17 -3.84 -15.18
C PRO A 208 -0.61 -2.82 -14.19
N ARG A 209 -0.94 -1.54 -14.36
CA ARG A 209 -0.51 -0.49 -13.41
C ARG A 209 -1.21 -0.63 -12.07
N GLN A 210 -2.50 -0.97 -12.08
CA GLN A 210 -3.28 -1.19 -10.87
C GLN A 210 -2.72 -2.39 -10.07
N ALA A 211 -2.42 -3.50 -10.74
CA ALA A 211 -1.76 -4.65 -10.12
C ALA A 211 -0.41 -4.28 -9.52
N GLN A 212 0.43 -3.57 -10.28
CA GLN A 212 1.74 -3.11 -9.80
C GLN A 212 1.61 -2.19 -8.57
N GLN A 213 0.62 -1.30 -8.56
CA GLN A 213 0.38 -0.41 -7.42
C GLN A 213 -0.05 -1.21 -6.18
N MET A 214 -0.95 -2.19 -6.33
CA MET A 214 -1.36 -3.07 -5.23
C MET A 214 -0.19 -3.89 -4.68
N GLU A 215 0.65 -4.42 -5.55
CA GLU A 215 1.86 -5.16 -5.16
C GLU A 215 2.86 -4.26 -4.42
N GLN A 216 3.05 -3.01 -4.88
CA GLN A 216 3.92 -2.05 -4.17
C GLN A 216 3.37 -1.72 -2.78
N ILE A 217 2.05 -1.53 -2.66
CA ILE A 217 1.40 -1.29 -1.36
C ILE A 217 1.61 -2.49 -0.44
N ALA A 218 1.47 -3.72 -0.94
CA ALA A 218 1.71 -4.92 -0.16
C ALA A 218 3.13 -4.94 0.42
N HIS A 219 4.15 -4.75 -0.42
CA HIS A 219 5.54 -4.72 0.04
C HIS A 219 5.83 -3.58 1.02
N ASP A 220 5.28 -2.38 0.78
CA ASP A 220 5.48 -1.24 1.66
C ASP A 220 4.89 -1.51 3.07
N LEU A 221 3.69 -2.09 3.13
CA LEU A 221 3.02 -2.40 4.39
C LEU A 221 3.68 -3.57 5.13
N GLU A 222 4.14 -4.60 4.41
CA GLU A 222 4.88 -5.72 4.99
C GLU A 222 6.20 -5.25 5.62
N ALA A 223 6.92 -4.34 4.93
CA ALA A 223 8.15 -3.76 5.46
C ALA A 223 7.91 -2.99 6.75
N VAL A 224 6.84 -2.18 6.83
CA VAL A 224 6.51 -1.43 8.05
C VAL A 224 6.05 -2.38 9.17
N ALA A 225 5.23 -3.39 8.88
CA ALA A 225 4.83 -4.39 9.87
C ALA A 225 6.04 -5.11 10.48
N ALA A 226 7.02 -5.50 9.65
CA ALA A 226 8.25 -6.13 10.11
C ALA A 226 9.10 -5.19 11.00
N GLN A 227 9.17 -3.89 10.66
CA GLN A 227 9.86 -2.90 11.47
C GLN A 227 9.21 -2.72 12.85
N LEU A 228 7.87 -2.65 12.91
CA LEU A 228 7.13 -2.55 14.17
C LEU A 228 7.39 -3.76 15.07
N ARG A 229 7.30 -4.98 14.52
CA ARG A 229 7.63 -6.22 15.26
C ARG A 229 9.05 -6.24 15.79
N ALA A 230 10.02 -5.76 15.00
CA ALA A 230 11.42 -5.69 15.44
C ALA A 230 11.61 -4.71 16.61
N VAL A 231 10.92 -3.57 16.58
CA VAL A 231 10.95 -2.57 17.67
C VAL A 231 10.35 -3.15 18.96
N GLU A 232 9.20 -3.82 18.86
CA GLU A 232 8.53 -4.44 20.02
C GLU A 232 9.36 -5.56 20.63
N ALA A 233 9.93 -6.44 19.81
CA ALA A 233 10.83 -7.50 20.27
C ALA A 233 12.07 -6.93 20.97
N GLY A 234 12.64 -5.83 20.44
CA GLY A 234 13.76 -5.13 21.05
C GLY A 234 13.41 -4.56 22.43
N GLN A 235 12.24 -3.92 22.56
CA GLN A 235 11.76 -3.40 23.84
C GLN A 235 11.57 -4.52 24.87
N GLN A 236 10.91 -5.62 24.49
CA GLN A 236 10.70 -6.77 25.37
C GLN A 236 12.02 -7.36 25.89
N ALA A 237 13.04 -7.45 25.03
CA ALA A 237 14.37 -7.91 25.42
C ALA A 237 15.05 -6.95 26.43
N THR A 238 14.92 -5.63 26.24
CA THR A 238 15.43 -4.62 27.19
C THR A 238 14.76 -4.77 28.56
N TRP A 239 13.42 -4.88 28.60
CA TRP A 239 12.68 -5.06 29.85
C TRP A 239 13.06 -6.35 30.59
N ALA A 240 13.26 -7.46 29.85
CA ALA A 240 13.70 -8.72 30.42
C ALA A 240 15.11 -8.62 31.05
N SER A 241 16.03 -7.90 30.39
CA SER A 241 17.38 -7.67 30.91
C SER A 241 17.38 -6.78 32.16
N GLU A 242 16.56 -5.73 32.19
CA GLU A 242 16.42 -4.86 33.37
C GLU A 242 15.82 -5.60 34.57
N ALA A 243 14.83 -6.46 34.33
CA ALA A 243 14.23 -7.30 35.37
C ALA A 243 15.24 -8.30 35.98
N ASP A 244 16.02 -8.99 35.14
CA ASP A 244 17.08 -9.92 35.60
C ASP A 244 18.18 -9.18 36.38
N SER A 245 18.56 -7.99 35.92
CA SER A 245 19.51 -7.11 36.61
C SER A 245 19.02 -6.66 37.99
N ALA A 246 17.72 -6.36 38.12
CA ALA A 246 17.11 -5.96 39.39
C ALA A 246 16.99 -7.14 40.37
N GLN A 247 16.72 -8.34 39.85
CA GLN A 247 16.64 -9.57 40.64
C GLN A 247 18.02 -10.01 41.15
N GLY A 248 19.06 -9.94 40.31
CA GLY A 248 20.44 -10.21 40.72
C GLY A 248 20.97 -9.25 41.79
N LYS A 249 20.63 -7.95 41.71
CA LYS A 249 20.95 -6.96 42.76
C LYS A 249 20.22 -7.25 44.08
N SER A 250 18.97 -7.68 44.02
CA SER A 250 18.20 -8.01 45.23
C SER A 250 18.76 -9.27 45.91
N GLN A 251 19.17 -10.26 45.13
CA GLN A 251 19.76 -11.50 45.65
C GLN A 251 21.16 -11.29 46.24
N THR A 252 22.02 -10.49 45.59
CA THR A 252 23.32 -10.09 46.18
C THR A 252 23.17 -9.25 47.43
N SER A 253 22.12 -8.42 47.52
CA SER A 253 21.86 -7.64 48.74
C SER A 253 21.31 -8.50 49.89
N LEU A 254 20.63 -9.62 49.60
CA LEU A 254 20.15 -10.59 50.60
C LEU A 254 21.25 -11.55 51.09
N GLU A 255 22.24 -11.88 50.25
CA GLU A 255 23.40 -12.69 50.65
C GLU A 255 24.48 -11.90 51.42
N ALA A 256 24.36 -10.56 51.45
CA ALA A 256 25.27 -9.67 52.15
C ALA A 256 24.85 -9.34 53.61
N PHE A 257 23.75 -9.91 54.10
CA PHE A 257 23.28 -9.86 55.50
C PHE A 257 23.34 -11.23 56.15
#